data_AF-A0A6L7NEZ2-F1
#
_entry.id   AF-A0A6L7NEZ2-F1
#
_cell.length_a   1.000
_cell.length_b   1.000
_cell.length_c   1.000
_cell.angle_alpha   90.00
_cell.angle_beta   90.00
_cell.angle_gamma   90.00
#
_symmetry.space_group_name_H-M   'P 1'
#
loop_
_entity.id
_entity.type
_entity.pdbx_description
1 polymer ?
#
loop_
_entity_poly.entity_id
_entity_poly.type
_entity_poly.pdbx_seq_one_letter_code
_entity_poly.pdbx_strand_id
1 'polypeptide(L)'
;MDIEPFRRKVEALYRERTPGSSVSWRESGGVLPMGVSGAAKFYEPYPVVLSGGRGGHVTDVDGNDYADYLMGAGSSLLGHCHPEVVQAVRQQIGRLATVLAPTPVEARFAERLRSLMPYLERLRFANTGSEAVRTALRAARAFTGKTRYGKFEGNFHGSDDYFLVSSGSRQVAGSARRPRPVMDSAGVPPRIADEVLLLPYNDAKSAAALIEAHAGELAAVVMEPVAFSTGGAVVADRRFAAAVRELTTRHGIVLIFDEVVTGLRLGVGGAPEYLGVTPDLSCLGKAIGGGLPLSAMGGRADIMEAVLGPSAQAGGTRIFHSGTFTGNPLSLAAGMAVLDVLEREPVLEHIDHLGARLISSLQEVLDSRGVGHMTGFGSIFQLHFTETPPSNRREVLAGDPVLTAAVLLGLCAHGVLWPPVHPGVVSYGHTEEDIDRLAEVLDTVMGMVS
;
A
#
# COMPACT_ATOMS: atom_id res chain seq x y z
N MET A 1 1.56 -25.87 19.57
CA MET A 1 0.53 -25.39 20.53
C MET A 1 -0.81 -25.57 19.86
N ASP A 2 -1.81 -26.13 20.55
CA ASP A 2 -3.17 -26.18 19.99
C ASP A 2 -3.80 -24.80 20.11
N ILE A 3 -3.98 -24.12 18.99
CA ILE A 3 -4.49 -22.75 18.94
C ILE A 3 -6.03 -22.68 18.95
N GLU A 4 -6.71 -23.81 18.77
CA GLU A 4 -8.16 -23.84 18.62
C GLU A 4 -8.94 -23.28 19.83
N PRO A 5 -8.54 -23.54 21.10
CA PRO A 5 -9.19 -22.93 22.26
C PRO A 5 -9.06 -21.40 22.27
N PHE A 6 -7.86 -20.88 21.98
CA PHE A 6 -7.61 -19.44 21.88
C PHE A 6 -8.46 -18.79 20.79
N ARG A 7 -8.45 -19.38 19.58
CA ARG A 7 -9.24 -18.90 18.45
C ARG A 7 -10.73 -18.81 18.79
N ARG A 8 -11.30 -19.86 19.38
CA ARG A 8 -12.73 -19.87 19.77
C ARG A 8 -13.05 -18.81 20.83
N LYS A 9 -12.15 -18.60 21.79
CA LYS A 9 -12.30 -17.58 22.83
C LYS A 9 -12.31 -16.17 22.24
N VAL A 10 -11.35 -15.85 21.38
CA VAL A 10 -11.28 -14.56 20.69
C VAL A 10 -12.49 -14.34 19.79
N GLU A 11 -12.90 -15.34 19.02
CA GLU A 11 -14.06 -15.24 18.15
C GLU A 11 -15.35 -14.98 18.94
N ALA A 12 -15.50 -15.61 20.11
CA ALA A 12 -16.64 -15.35 21.00
C ALA A 12 -16.66 -13.90 21.50
N LEU A 13 -15.52 -13.37 21.97
CA LEU A 13 -15.39 -11.98 22.40
C LEU A 13 -15.70 -11.00 21.27
N TYR A 14 -15.17 -11.27 20.07
CA TYR A 14 -15.45 -10.47 18.88
C TYR A 14 -16.95 -10.45 18.57
N ARG A 15 -17.60 -11.61 18.55
CA ARG A 15 -19.04 -11.72 18.27
C ARG A 15 -19.92 -11.06 19.32
N GLU A 16 -19.52 -11.10 20.58
CA GLU A 16 -20.21 -10.41 21.68
C GLU A 16 -20.14 -8.89 21.52
N ARG A 17 -18.99 -8.36 21.08
CA ARG A 17 -18.78 -6.93 20.84
C ARG A 17 -19.57 -6.41 19.63
N THR A 18 -19.71 -7.20 18.57
CA THR A 18 -20.17 -6.71 17.25
C THR A 18 -21.46 -7.37 16.71
N PRO A 19 -22.55 -7.53 17.49
CA PRO A 19 -23.74 -8.25 17.06
C PRO A 19 -24.46 -7.56 15.89
N GLY A 20 -24.55 -6.23 15.87
CA GLY A 20 -25.13 -5.41 14.82
C GLY A 20 -24.32 -5.46 13.53
N SER A 21 -22.98 -5.48 13.63
CA SER A 21 -22.12 -5.73 12.46
C SER A 21 -22.42 -7.09 11.83
N SER A 22 -22.66 -8.14 12.64
CA SER A 22 -23.06 -9.46 12.14
C SER A 22 -24.39 -9.46 11.38
N VAL A 23 -25.38 -8.71 11.89
CA VAL A 23 -26.68 -8.55 11.24
C VAL A 23 -26.52 -7.79 9.93
N SER A 24 -25.87 -6.63 9.97
CA SER A 24 -25.67 -5.77 8.79
C SER A 24 -24.86 -6.45 7.69
N TRP A 25 -23.83 -7.22 8.04
CA TRP A 25 -23.06 -8.02 7.07
C TRP A 25 -23.92 -9.11 6.41
N ARG A 26 -24.76 -9.83 7.18
CA ARG A 26 -25.66 -10.85 6.62
C ARG A 26 -26.70 -10.26 5.67
N GLU A 27 -27.28 -9.12 6.03
CA GLU A 27 -28.20 -8.38 5.16
C GLU A 27 -27.50 -7.96 3.87
N SER A 28 -26.27 -7.42 3.98
CA SER A 28 -25.42 -7.07 2.84
C SER A 28 -25.11 -8.30 1.98
N GLY A 29 -24.92 -9.47 2.58
CA GLY A 29 -24.69 -10.75 1.89
C GLY A 29 -25.84 -11.20 0.98
N GLY A 30 -27.05 -10.67 1.18
CA GLY A 30 -28.18 -10.89 0.28
C GLY A 30 -28.07 -10.16 -1.07
N VAL A 31 -27.20 -9.15 -1.17
CA VAL A 31 -27.06 -8.29 -2.37
C VAL A 31 -25.62 -8.11 -2.86
N LEU A 32 -24.63 -8.23 -1.97
CA LEU A 32 -23.21 -8.19 -2.25
C LEU A 32 -22.61 -9.58 -2.02
N PRO A 33 -21.86 -10.16 -2.97
CA PRO A 33 -21.09 -11.38 -2.72
C PRO A 33 -20.19 -11.21 -1.49
N MET A 34 -20.23 -12.18 -0.57
CA MET A 34 -19.51 -12.13 0.72
C MET A 34 -19.88 -10.93 1.62
N GLY A 35 -20.98 -10.22 1.33
CA GLY A 35 -21.41 -9.04 2.08
C GLY A 35 -20.51 -7.82 1.95
N VAL A 36 -19.57 -7.80 0.99
CA VAL A 36 -18.60 -6.70 0.80
C VAL A 36 -18.35 -6.40 -0.68
N SER A 37 -17.91 -5.18 -0.99
CA SER A 37 -17.56 -4.77 -2.38
C SER A 37 -16.10 -5.03 -2.77
N GLY A 38 -15.26 -5.52 -1.85
CA GLY A 38 -13.85 -5.79 -2.13
C GLY A 38 -13.28 -6.80 -1.14
N ALA A 39 -12.49 -7.76 -1.65
CA ALA A 39 -11.97 -8.88 -0.86
C ALA A 39 -11.15 -8.43 0.36
N ALA A 40 -10.40 -7.34 0.23
CA ALA A 40 -9.63 -6.72 1.32
C ALA A 40 -10.47 -6.23 2.51
N LYS A 41 -11.80 -6.13 2.34
CA LYS A 41 -12.73 -5.74 3.43
C LYS A 41 -13.25 -6.94 4.21
N PHE A 42 -13.06 -8.16 3.71
CA PHE A 42 -13.58 -9.36 4.35
C PHE A 42 -12.52 -10.04 5.21
N TYR A 43 -12.93 -10.47 6.39
CA TYR A 43 -12.21 -11.40 7.26
C TYR A 43 -13.23 -12.19 8.07
N GLU A 44 -12.86 -13.41 8.44
CA GLU A 44 -13.66 -14.27 9.31
C GLU A 44 -13.70 -13.72 10.74
N PRO A 45 -14.81 -13.91 11.48
CA PRO A 45 -16.06 -14.55 11.06
C PRO A 45 -16.98 -13.68 10.20
N TYR A 46 -16.81 -12.37 10.28
CA TYR A 46 -17.43 -11.33 9.46
C TYR A 46 -16.75 -9.99 9.79
N PRO A 47 -16.71 -9.03 8.86
CA PRO A 47 -16.10 -7.74 9.13
C PRO A 47 -16.93 -6.84 10.04
N VAL A 48 -16.26 -6.00 10.84
CA VAL A 48 -16.87 -4.85 11.52
C VAL A 48 -17.50 -3.94 10.47
N VAL A 49 -18.74 -3.51 10.70
CA VAL A 49 -19.43 -2.56 9.83
C VAL A 49 -19.34 -1.16 10.44
N LEU A 50 -18.60 -0.27 9.79
CA LEU A 50 -18.33 1.08 10.28
C LEU A 50 -19.47 2.06 9.99
N SER A 51 -19.75 2.96 10.94
CA SER A 51 -20.78 4.00 10.85
C SER A 51 -20.21 5.42 10.81
N GLY A 52 -18.99 5.62 11.31
CA GLY A 52 -18.31 6.92 11.32
C GLY A 52 -16.86 6.84 11.74
N GLY A 53 -16.19 7.99 11.77
CA GLY A 53 -14.81 8.09 12.26
C GLY A 53 -14.29 9.53 12.28
N ARG A 54 -13.31 9.77 13.15
CA ARG A 54 -12.63 11.06 13.32
C ARG A 54 -11.22 10.84 13.89
N GLY A 55 -10.23 11.55 13.36
CA GLY A 55 -8.85 11.40 13.79
C GLY A 55 -8.35 9.97 13.56
N GLY A 56 -7.68 9.38 14.54
CA GLY A 56 -7.25 7.99 14.51
C GLY A 56 -8.35 6.95 14.76
N HIS A 57 -9.61 7.36 14.95
CA HIS A 57 -10.66 6.47 15.45
C HIS A 57 -11.81 6.30 14.47
N VAL A 58 -12.45 5.13 14.57
CA VAL A 58 -13.70 4.79 13.88
C VAL A 58 -14.72 4.23 14.85
N THR A 59 -16.00 4.39 14.52
CA THR A 59 -17.12 3.83 15.27
C THR A 59 -17.87 2.85 14.39
N ASP A 60 -18.26 1.70 14.94
CA ASP A 60 -19.08 0.71 14.22
C ASP A 60 -20.59 0.97 14.35
N VAL A 61 -21.41 0.14 13.71
CA VAL A 61 -22.89 0.20 13.79
C VAL A 61 -23.44 -0.22 15.16
N ASP A 62 -22.61 -0.84 16.00
CA ASP A 62 -22.91 -1.22 17.39
C ASP A 62 -22.60 -0.08 18.39
N GLY A 63 -21.94 0.99 17.93
CA GLY A 63 -21.52 2.12 18.76
C GLY A 63 -20.18 1.90 19.46
N ASN A 64 -19.43 0.85 19.10
CA ASN A 64 -18.09 0.62 19.64
C ASN A 64 -17.09 1.56 18.99
N ASP A 65 -16.21 2.15 19.80
CA ASP A 65 -15.05 2.90 19.33
C ASP A 65 -13.84 1.98 19.10
N TYR A 66 -13.05 2.32 18.08
CA TYR A 66 -11.80 1.64 17.73
C TYR A 66 -10.71 2.63 17.36
N ALA A 67 -9.50 2.42 17.88
CA ALA A 67 -8.30 2.95 17.24
C ALA A 67 -8.08 2.21 15.91
N ASP A 68 -8.08 2.94 14.79
CA ASP A 68 -8.02 2.38 13.43
C ASP A 68 -6.59 2.34 12.91
N TYR A 69 -6.01 1.15 12.83
CA TYR A 69 -4.68 0.96 12.26
C TYR A 69 -4.72 0.51 10.80
N LEU A 70 -5.89 0.35 10.17
CA LEU A 70 -5.97 0.20 8.72
C LEU A 70 -5.84 1.54 8.02
N MET A 71 -6.53 2.58 8.50
CA MET A 71 -6.58 3.93 7.90
C MET A 71 -6.77 3.92 6.37
N GLY A 72 -7.66 3.05 5.87
CA GLY A 72 -7.88 2.84 4.43
C GLY A 72 -6.68 2.25 3.68
N ALA A 73 -5.89 1.42 4.36
CA ALA A 73 -4.58 0.93 3.94
C ALA A 73 -3.63 2.09 3.56
N GLY A 74 -3.62 3.15 4.39
CA GLY A 74 -2.73 4.30 4.25
C GLY A 74 -3.27 5.50 3.47
N SER A 75 -4.55 5.51 3.05
CA SER A 75 -5.16 6.65 2.36
C SER A 75 -5.40 7.86 3.25
N SER A 76 -5.70 7.61 4.52
CA SER A 76 -6.07 8.65 5.47
C SER A 76 -4.86 9.10 6.29
N LEU A 77 -3.86 9.70 5.63
CA LEU A 77 -2.60 10.14 6.27
C LEU A 77 -2.87 11.06 7.48
N LEU A 78 -3.82 12.00 7.35
CA LEU A 78 -4.16 12.97 8.38
C LEU A 78 -5.17 12.47 9.42
N GLY A 79 -5.63 11.22 9.31
CA GLY A 79 -6.77 10.73 10.09
C GLY A 79 -8.12 10.88 9.36
N HIS A 80 -9.16 10.30 9.94
CA HIS A 80 -10.53 10.38 9.46
C HIS A 80 -11.11 11.79 9.64
N CYS A 81 -11.85 12.27 8.65
CA CYS A 81 -12.59 13.53 8.69
C CYS A 81 -11.76 14.75 9.14
N HIS A 82 -10.50 14.85 8.68
CA HIS A 82 -9.65 16.01 9.00
C HIS A 82 -10.35 17.33 8.61
N PRO A 83 -10.49 18.31 9.53
CA PRO A 83 -11.34 19.49 9.30
C PRO A 83 -11.03 20.28 8.04
N GLU A 84 -9.74 20.48 7.72
CA GLU A 84 -9.33 21.21 6.52
C GLU A 84 -9.63 20.45 5.23
N VAL A 85 -9.50 19.12 5.23
CA VAL A 85 -9.86 18.29 4.07
C VAL A 85 -11.37 18.33 3.85
N VAL A 86 -12.16 18.16 4.93
CA VAL A 86 -13.62 18.27 4.87
C VAL A 86 -14.04 19.64 4.33
N GLN A 87 -13.42 20.71 4.81
CA GLN A 87 -13.74 22.07 4.37
C GLN A 87 -13.40 22.28 2.89
N ALA A 88 -12.24 21.83 2.43
CA ALA A 88 -11.84 21.92 1.03
C ALA A 88 -12.83 21.17 0.10
N VAL A 89 -13.24 19.96 0.49
CA VAL A 89 -14.24 19.16 -0.23
C VAL A 89 -15.58 19.87 -0.29
N ARG A 90 -16.07 20.41 0.85
CA ARG A 90 -17.35 21.15 0.91
C ARG A 90 -17.35 22.41 0.05
N GLN A 91 -16.25 23.15 0.02
CA GLN A 91 -16.13 24.32 -0.84
C GLN A 91 -16.08 23.93 -2.31
N GLN A 92 -15.35 22.87 -2.66
CA GLN A 92 -15.20 22.45 -4.04
C GLN A 92 -16.49 21.86 -4.62
N ILE A 93 -17.23 21.05 -3.86
CA ILE A 93 -18.50 20.45 -4.33
C ILE A 93 -19.56 21.53 -4.61
N GLY A 94 -19.55 22.65 -3.89
CA GLY A 94 -20.42 23.80 -4.15
C GLY A 94 -20.08 24.58 -5.44
N ARG A 95 -18.94 24.26 -6.08
CA ARG A 95 -18.46 24.93 -7.30
C ARG A 95 -18.48 23.99 -8.50
N LEU A 96 -17.77 22.87 -8.40
CA LEU A 96 -17.61 21.89 -9.48
C LEU A 96 -17.07 20.57 -8.93
N ALA A 97 -17.80 19.47 -9.14
CA ALA A 97 -17.40 18.16 -8.64
C ALA A 97 -16.49 17.40 -9.63
N THR A 98 -17.04 16.98 -10.75
CA THR A 98 -16.36 16.22 -11.83
C THR A 98 -16.71 16.86 -13.16
N VAL A 99 -15.70 16.97 -14.04
CA VAL A 99 -15.85 17.52 -15.39
C VAL A 99 -14.87 16.82 -16.34
N LEU A 100 -15.23 16.68 -17.62
CA LEU A 100 -14.34 16.20 -18.66
C LEU A 100 -13.67 17.36 -19.41
N ALA A 101 -13.09 18.30 -18.64
CA ALA A 101 -12.37 19.45 -19.15
C ALA A 101 -11.31 19.89 -18.11
N PRO A 102 -10.19 20.49 -18.54
CA PRO A 102 -9.13 20.89 -17.64
C PRO A 102 -9.59 21.99 -16.67
N THR A 103 -9.06 21.95 -15.45
CA THR A 103 -9.30 22.95 -14.42
C THR A 103 -7.98 23.46 -13.83
N PRO A 104 -7.91 24.71 -13.33
CA PRO A 104 -6.66 25.26 -12.79
C PRO A 104 -6.08 24.49 -11.60
N VAL A 105 -6.90 23.72 -10.88
CA VAL A 105 -6.41 22.95 -9.72
C VAL A 105 -5.54 21.77 -10.14
N GLU A 106 -5.73 21.21 -11.34
CA GLU A 106 -4.87 20.14 -11.86
C GLU A 106 -3.41 20.58 -11.99
N ALA A 107 -3.18 21.72 -12.64
CA ALA A 107 -1.83 22.26 -12.83
C ALA A 107 -1.20 22.65 -11.48
N ARG A 108 -1.96 23.34 -10.60
CA ARG A 108 -1.46 23.74 -9.29
C ARG A 108 -1.07 22.56 -8.40
N PHE A 109 -1.90 21.50 -8.37
CA PHE A 109 -1.59 20.32 -7.58
C PHE A 109 -0.38 19.56 -8.16
N ALA A 110 -0.27 19.46 -9.49
CA ALA A 110 0.90 18.88 -10.14
C ALA A 110 2.19 19.66 -9.85
N GLU A 111 2.14 21.00 -9.88
CA GLU A 111 3.27 21.87 -9.55
C GLU A 111 3.73 21.68 -8.10
N ARG A 112 2.79 21.54 -7.16
CA ARG A 112 3.12 21.26 -5.76
C ARG A 112 3.76 19.89 -5.56
N LEU A 113 3.19 18.85 -6.16
CA LEU A 113 3.81 17.52 -6.12
C LEU A 113 5.24 17.56 -6.69
N ARG A 114 5.46 18.28 -7.79
CA ARG A 114 6.81 18.44 -8.36
C ARG A 114 7.74 19.25 -7.44
N SER A 115 7.22 20.24 -6.73
CA SER A 115 8.02 21.00 -5.76
C SER A 115 8.51 20.13 -4.61
N LEU A 116 7.67 19.22 -4.13
CA LEU A 116 8.00 18.27 -3.06
C LEU A 116 8.86 17.11 -3.57
N MET A 117 8.58 16.63 -4.78
CA MET A 117 9.24 15.49 -5.43
C MET A 117 9.80 15.91 -6.80
N PRO A 118 10.98 16.58 -6.85
CA PRO A 118 11.52 17.16 -8.09
C PRO A 118 11.76 16.16 -9.24
N TYR A 119 11.91 14.88 -8.94
CA TYR A 119 12.05 13.81 -9.93
C TYR A 119 10.75 13.55 -10.73
N LEU A 120 9.61 14.06 -10.28
CA LEU A 120 8.34 14.07 -11.03
C LEU A 120 8.31 15.23 -12.04
N GLU A 121 9.27 15.26 -12.97
CA GLU A 121 9.41 16.35 -13.96
C GLU A 121 8.13 16.56 -14.79
N ARG A 122 7.41 15.46 -15.07
CA ARG A 122 6.08 15.42 -15.68
C ARG A 122 5.23 14.35 -14.98
N LEU A 123 3.93 14.61 -14.85
CA LEU A 123 2.99 13.65 -14.25
C LEU A 123 1.59 13.76 -14.86
N ARG A 124 0.79 12.70 -14.69
CA ARG A 124 -0.66 12.67 -14.94
C ARG A 124 -1.36 12.03 -13.76
N PHE A 125 -2.59 12.47 -13.51
CA PHE A 125 -3.44 11.87 -12.49
C PHE A 125 -4.12 10.61 -12.99
N ALA A 126 -4.55 9.75 -12.09
CA ALA A 126 -5.42 8.60 -12.32
C ALA A 126 -6.34 8.42 -11.10
N ASN A 127 -7.27 7.46 -11.13
CA ASN A 127 -8.25 7.29 -10.06
C ASN A 127 -7.78 6.34 -8.96
N THR A 128 -6.90 5.39 -9.30
CA THR A 128 -6.42 4.36 -8.37
C THR A 128 -4.94 4.05 -8.58
N GLY A 129 -4.28 3.54 -7.54
CA GLY A 129 -2.90 3.05 -7.65
C GLY A 129 -2.72 2.01 -8.75
N SER A 130 -3.67 1.07 -8.89
CA SER A 130 -3.67 0.08 -9.98
C SER A 130 -3.62 0.75 -11.36
N GLU A 131 -4.41 1.81 -11.59
CA GLU A 131 -4.39 2.57 -12.84
C GLU A 131 -3.05 3.27 -13.06
N ALA A 132 -2.48 3.87 -12.02
CA ALA A 132 -1.19 4.55 -12.09
C ALA A 132 -0.05 3.58 -12.46
N VAL A 133 0.08 2.45 -11.75
CA VAL A 133 1.14 1.46 -11.99
C VAL A 133 0.98 0.78 -13.35
N ARG A 134 -0.24 0.41 -13.74
CA ARG A 134 -0.54 -0.09 -15.09
C ARG A 134 -0.11 0.91 -16.17
N THR A 135 -0.41 2.20 -15.97
CA THR A 135 -0.06 3.24 -16.94
C THR A 135 1.45 3.46 -17.00
N ALA A 136 2.15 3.43 -15.87
CA ALA A 136 3.61 3.51 -15.82
C ALA A 136 4.29 2.33 -16.53
N LEU A 137 3.80 1.09 -16.34
CA LEU A 137 4.31 -0.07 -17.08
C LEU A 137 4.09 0.08 -18.60
N ARG A 138 2.91 0.56 -19.02
CA ARG A 138 2.63 0.83 -20.43
C ARG A 138 3.54 1.92 -21.00
N ALA A 139 3.80 2.98 -20.22
CA ALA A 139 4.74 4.04 -20.61
C ALA A 139 6.16 3.46 -20.81
N ALA A 140 6.65 2.65 -19.87
CA ALA A 140 7.97 2.03 -19.99
C ALA A 140 8.08 1.10 -21.21
N ARG A 141 7.05 0.28 -21.48
CA ARG A 141 6.99 -0.59 -22.67
C ARG A 141 7.03 0.22 -23.96
N ALA A 142 6.19 1.25 -24.05
CA ALA A 142 6.13 2.10 -25.24
C ALA A 142 7.42 2.92 -25.45
N PHE A 143 8.07 3.36 -24.36
CA PHE A 143 9.33 4.10 -24.42
C PHE A 143 10.51 3.23 -24.86
N THR A 144 10.60 2.01 -24.33
CA THR A 144 11.75 1.11 -24.57
C THR A 144 11.57 0.20 -25.78
N GLY A 145 10.33 0.02 -26.27
CA GLY A 145 10.00 -0.97 -27.30
C GLY A 145 10.04 -2.43 -26.81
N LYS A 146 10.25 -2.66 -25.52
CA LYS A 146 10.32 -3.98 -24.89
C LYS A 146 8.98 -4.33 -24.22
N THR A 147 8.71 -5.63 -24.02
CA THR A 147 7.43 -6.10 -23.46
C THR A 147 7.56 -6.69 -22.06
N ARG A 148 8.65 -7.41 -21.76
CA ARG A 148 8.83 -8.03 -20.44
C ARG A 148 9.12 -6.98 -19.37
N TYR A 149 8.82 -7.31 -18.12
CA TYR A 149 9.17 -6.45 -17.00
C TYR A 149 9.53 -7.29 -15.76
N GLY A 150 10.35 -6.71 -14.90
CA GLY A 150 10.70 -7.29 -13.61
C GLY A 150 9.75 -6.79 -12.51
N LYS A 151 9.32 -7.68 -11.62
CA LYS A 151 8.76 -7.32 -10.30
C LYS A 151 9.34 -8.23 -9.24
N PHE A 152 9.22 -7.82 -7.98
CA PHE A 152 9.69 -8.66 -6.88
C PHE A 152 8.57 -9.56 -6.32
N GLU A 153 8.96 -10.76 -5.89
CA GLU A 153 8.08 -11.73 -5.23
C GLU A 153 7.51 -11.12 -3.94
N GLY A 154 6.18 -11.12 -3.81
CA GLY A 154 5.47 -10.54 -2.67
C GLY A 154 5.12 -9.07 -2.79
N ASN A 155 5.67 -8.33 -3.75
CA ASN A 155 5.21 -6.96 -4.02
C ASN A 155 3.84 -6.97 -4.69
N PHE A 156 2.93 -6.12 -4.23
CA PHE A 156 1.56 -5.94 -4.70
C PHE A 156 1.37 -4.56 -5.35
N HIS A 157 1.09 -4.56 -6.65
CA HIS A 157 0.96 -3.33 -7.46
C HIS A 157 -0.48 -3.09 -7.96
N GLY A 158 -1.46 -3.49 -7.15
CA GLY A 158 -2.87 -3.41 -7.50
C GLY A 158 -3.40 -4.64 -8.23
N SER A 159 -4.56 -4.47 -8.85
CA SER A 159 -5.39 -5.57 -9.37
C SER A 159 -5.40 -5.67 -10.90
N ASP A 160 -4.44 -5.05 -11.58
CA ASP A 160 -4.30 -5.23 -13.03
C ASP A 160 -3.63 -6.59 -13.32
N ASP A 161 -4.10 -7.27 -14.37
CA ASP A 161 -3.71 -8.64 -14.71
C ASP A 161 -2.20 -8.87 -14.74
N TYR A 162 -1.43 -7.89 -15.24
CA TYR A 162 0.03 -8.00 -15.30
C TYR A 162 0.63 -8.17 -13.90
N PHE A 163 0.05 -7.56 -12.87
CA PHE A 163 0.57 -7.55 -11.50
C PHE A 163 -0.06 -8.58 -10.56
N LEU A 164 -1.09 -9.31 -11.00
CA LEU A 164 -1.69 -10.46 -10.30
C LEU A 164 -0.84 -11.73 -10.46
N VAL A 165 0.47 -11.59 -10.26
CA VAL A 165 1.50 -12.61 -10.41
C VAL A 165 2.44 -12.57 -9.20
N SER A 166 2.41 -13.61 -8.38
CA SER A 166 3.29 -13.83 -7.23
C SER A 166 3.33 -12.66 -6.26
N SER A 167 2.17 -12.06 -6.04
CA SER A 167 1.89 -11.00 -5.07
C SER A 167 1.17 -11.64 -3.88
N GLY A 168 -0.08 -12.06 -4.07
CA GLY A 168 -0.97 -12.54 -3.01
C GLY A 168 -1.01 -14.05 -2.77
N SER A 169 -0.65 -14.87 -3.76
CA SER A 169 -0.68 -16.33 -3.60
C SER A 169 0.27 -16.80 -2.51
N ARG A 170 -0.15 -17.82 -1.75
CA ARG A 170 0.73 -18.56 -0.84
C ARG A 170 1.59 -19.59 -1.57
N GLN A 171 1.27 -19.90 -2.82
CA GLN A 171 2.08 -20.80 -3.64
C GLN A 171 3.32 -20.04 -4.12
N VAL A 172 4.47 -20.69 -3.98
CA VAL A 172 5.76 -20.20 -4.48
C VAL A 172 6.32 -21.20 -5.47
N ALA A 173 7.02 -20.72 -6.49
CA ALA A 173 7.67 -21.56 -7.49
C ALA A 173 9.14 -21.17 -7.68
N GLY A 174 9.97 -22.13 -8.11
CA GLY A 174 11.41 -21.94 -8.22
C GLY A 174 12.14 -21.88 -6.87
N SER A 175 13.45 -21.64 -6.90
CA SER A 175 14.25 -21.49 -5.68
C SER A 175 14.18 -20.06 -5.15
N ALA A 176 14.55 -19.83 -3.89
CA ALA A 176 14.56 -18.50 -3.28
C ALA A 176 15.40 -17.49 -4.07
N ARG A 177 16.46 -17.96 -4.73
CA ARG A 177 17.36 -17.14 -5.57
C ARG A 177 16.90 -16.99 -7.01
N ARG A 178 15.96 -17.83 -7.47
CA ARG A 178 15.44 -17.85 -8.84
C ARG A 178 13.94 -18.16 -8.79
N PRO A 179 13.13 -17.23 -8.24
CA PRO A 179 11.70 -17.44 -8.12
C PRO A 179 11.07 -17.50 -9.53
N ARG A 180 9.92 -18.16 -9.64
CA ARG A 180 9.19 -18.28 -10.91
C ARG A 180 7.78 -17.72 -10.75
N PRO A 181 7.23 -17.07 -11.79
CA PRO A 181 5.85 -16.58 -11.79
C PRO A 181 4.83 -17.66 -11.40
N VAL A 182 3.91 -17.26 -10.53
CA VAL A 182 2.71 -17.98 -10.10
C VAL A 182 1.53 -17.03 -10.25
N MET A 183 0.47 -17.45 -10.91
CA MET A 183 -0.74 -16.63 -11.08
C MET A 183 -1.50 -16.54 -9.76
N ASP A 184 -1.88 -15.33 -9.36
CA ASP A 184 -2.58 -15.10 -8.07
C ASP A 184 -4.10 -15.19 -8.19
N SER A 185 -4.65 -15.05 -9.40
CA SER A 185 -6.08 -14.96 -9.61
C SER A 185 -6.54 -15.81 -10.78
N ALA A 186 -7.73 -16.40 -10.64
CA ALA A 186 -8.46 -16.98 -11.75
C ALA A 186 -8.84 -15.89 -12.78
N GLY A 187 -9.06 -16.29 -14.02
CA GLY A 187 -9.44 -15.39 -15.12
C GLY A 187 -8.28 -14.63 -15.77
N VAL A 188 -7.11 -14.57 -15.13
CA VAL A 188 -5.91 -13.95 -15.72
C VAL A 188 -5.32 -14.88 -16.78
N PRO A 189 -5.09 -14.42 -18.02
CA PRO A 189 -4.50 -15.24 -19.07
C PRO A 189 -3.13 -15.80 -18.67
N PRO A 190 -2.89 -17.12 -18.76
CA PRO A 190 -1.63 -17.73 -18.29
C PRO A 190 -0.39 -17.22 -19.03
N ARG A 191 -0.56 -16.73 -20.27
CA ARG A 191 0.55 -16.13 -21.06
C ARG A 191 1.13 -14.87 -20.43
N ILE A 192 0.43 -14.21 -19.51
CA ILE A 192 0.97 -13.06 -18.80
C ILE A 192 2.21 -13.44 -17.99
N ALA A 193 2.30 -14.67 -17.48
CA ALA A 193 3.49 -15.16 -16.81
C ALA A 193 4.76 -15.08 -17.69
N ASP A 194 4.62 -15.19 -19.02
CA ASP A 194 5.74 -15.09 -19.96
C ASP A 194 6.29 -13.66 -20.06
N GLU A 195 5.55 -12.66 -19.58
CA GLU A 195 5.96 -11.24 -19.58
C GLU A 195 6.60 -10.81 -18.26
N VAL A 196 6.52 -11.63 -17.21
CA VAL A 196 6.98 -11.28 -15.86
C VAL A 196 8.28 -12.00 -15.52
N LEU A 197 9.35 -11.24 -15.32
CA LEU A 197 10.53 -11.72 -14.61
C LEU A 197 10.31 -11.51 -13.11
N LEU A 198 10.16 -12.61 -12.37
CA LEU A 198 10.05 -12.53 -10.91
C LEU A 198 11.44 -12.43 -10.28
N LEU A 199 11.61 -11.47 -9.37
CA LEU A 199 12.89 -11.16 -8.71
C LEU A 199 12.79 -11.39 -7.19
N PRO A 200 13.86 -11.85 -6.52
CA PRO A 200 13.88 -11.98 -5.07
C PRO A 200 14.10 -10.61 -4.42
N TYR A 201 13.16 -10.20 -3.56
CA TYR A 201 13.26 -8.94 -2.80
C TYR A 201 14.37 -9.03 -1.74
N ASN A 202 15.13 -7.95 -1.55
CA ASN A 202 16.28 -7.87 -0.62
C ASN A 202 17.45 -8.85 -0.87
N ASP A 203 17.45 -9.62 -1.97
CA ASP A 203 18.62 -10.40 -2.43
C ASP A 203 19.26 -9.73 -3.65
N ALA A 204 20.13 -8.75 -3.38
CA ALA A 204 20.79 -7.95 -4.40
C ALA A 204 21.58 -8.81 -5.40
N LYS A 205 22.26 -9.86 -4.94
CA LYS A 205 23.10 -10.70 -5.79
C LYS A 205 22.26 -11.50 -6.77
N SER A 206 21.19 -12.14 -6.29
CA SER A 206 20.33 -12.96 -7.13
C SER A 206 19.46 -12.11 -8.06
N ALA A 207 18.94 -10.98 -7.58
CA ALA A 207 18.22 -10.03 -8.41
C ALA A 207 19.11 -9.47 -9.53
N ALA A 208 20.36 -9.12 -9.23
CA ALA A 208 21.32 -8.65 -10.22
C ALA A 208 21.54 -9.65 -11.34
N ALA A 209 21.88 -10.90 -10.99
CA ALA A 209 22.12 -11.95 -11.96
C ALA A 209 20.89 -12.20 -12.88
N LEU A 210 19.68 -12.12 -12.33
CA LEU A 210 18.44 -12.30 -13.10
C LEU A 210 18.17 -11.12 -14.03
N ILE A 211 18.34 -9.88 -13.56
CA ILE A 211 18.16 -8.67 -14.37
C ILE A 211 19.16 -8.65 -15.53
N GLU A 212 20.44 -8.91 -15.25
CA GLU A 212 21.50 -8.93 -16.29
C GLU A 212 21.21 -9.99 -17.36
N ALA A 213 20.78 -11.18 -16.96
CA ALA A 213 20.47 -12.26 -17.89
C ALA A 213 19.29 -11.96 -18.83
N HIS A 214 18.40 -11.04 -18.47
CA HIS A 214 17.20 -10.69 -19.26
C HIS A 214 17.18 -9.21 -19.68
N ALA A 215 18.27 -8.48 -19.51
CA ALA A 215 18.33 -7.03 -19.67
C ALA A 215 17.83 -6.54 -21.04
N GLY A 216 18.10 -7.32 -22.10
CA GLY A 216 17.66 -7.02 -23.46
C GLY A 216 16.14 -7.04 -23.66
N GLU A 217 15.40 -7.72 -22.77
CA GLU A 217 13.96 -7.97 -22.90
C GLU A 217 13.12 -7.12 -21.93
N LEU A 218 13.74 -6.56 -20.89
CA LEU A 218 13.07 -5.84 -19.81
C LEU A 218 12.82 -4.37 -20.17
N ALA A 219 11.54 -3.99 -20.26
CA ALA A 219 11.09 -2.61 -20.35
C ALA A 219 11.24 -1.87 -19.03
N ALA A 220 10.88 -2.54 -17.93
CA ALA A 220 10.86 -1.96 -16.60
C ALA A 220 11.26 -2.95 -15.51
N VAL A 221 11.64 -2.41 -14.36
CA VAL A 221 11.63 -3.10 -13.06
C VAL A 221 10.73 -2.29 -12.14
N VAL A 222 9.70 -2.93 -11.57
CA VAL A 222 8.70 -2.31 -10.69
C VAL A 222 8.97 -2.75 -9.25
N MET A 223 9.10 -1.78 -8.34
CA MET A 223 9.49 -2.00 -6.95
C MET A 223 8.64 -1.17 -6.00
N GLU A 224 8.07 -1.82 -4.98
CA GLU A 224 7.62 -1.09 -3.78
C GLU A 224 8.86 -0.78 -2.91
N PRO A 225 9.06 0.47 -2.46
CA PRO A 225 10.11 0.82 -1.50
C PRO A 225 9.95 0.14 -0.12
N VAL A 226 8.69 -0.09 0.27
CA VAL A 226 8.30 -0.97 1.38
C VAL A 226 7.30 -1.94 0.79
N ALA A 227 7.66 -3.23 0.73
CA ALA A 227 6.78 -4.30 0.28
C ALA A 227 5.61 -4.42 1.26
N PHE A 228 4.54 -3.64 1.01
CA PHE A 228 3.55 -3.31 2.03
C PHE A 228 2.65 -4.51 2.28
N SER A 229 1.67 -4.74 1.41
CA SER A 229 0.55 -5.65 1.67
C SER A 229 1.02 -7.09 1.88
N THR A 230 1.33 -7.78 0.79
CA THR A 230 1.68 -9.21 0.79
C THR A 230 3.16 -9.46 1.07
N GLY A 231 3.97 -8.41 0.94
CA GLY A 231 5.38 -8.39 1.31
C GLY A 231 5.62 -8.27 2.81
N GLY A 232 4.56 -7.97 3.58
CA GLY A 232 4.58 -8.01 5.03
C GLY A 232 5.26 -6.80 5.68
N ALA A 233 5.08 -5.61 5.12
CA ALA A 233 5.74 -4.38 5.57
C ALA A 233 7.28 -4.47 5.62
N VAL A 234 7.86 -5.27 4.73
CA VAL A 234 9.32 -5.43 4.62
C VAL A 234 9.89 -4.26 3.82
N VAL A 235 10.88 -3.59 4.39
CA VAL A 235 11.54 -2.43 3.77
C VAL A 235 12.62 -2.87 2.80
N ALA A 236 12.76 -2.19 1.66
CA ALA A 236 13.90 -2.40 0.77
C ALA A 236 15.21 -2.00 1.48
N ASP A 237 16.19 -2.90 1.49
CA ASP A 237 17.55 -2.54 1.89
C ASP A 237 18.13 -1.49 0.93
N ARG A 238 18.83 -0.50 1.48
CA ARG A 238 19.38 0.62 0.70
C ARG A 238 20.41 0.15 -0.33
N ARG A 239 21.25 -0.85 0.02
CA ARG A 239 22.26 -1.39 -0.92
C ARG A 239 21.58 -2.19 -2.03
N PHE A 240 20.53 -2.93 -1.69
CA PHE A 240 19.68 -3.61 -2.66
C PHE A 240 19.03 -2.62 -3.63
N ALA A 241 18.37 -1.57 -3.14
CA ALA A 241 17.76 -0.54 -3.99
C ALA A 241 18.80 0.15 -4.89
N ALA A 242 19.98 0.46 -4.36
CA ALA A 242 21.07 1.04 -5.13
C ALA A 242 21.57 0.10 -6.24
N ALA A 243 21.71 -1.20 -5.96
CA ALA A 243 22.11 -2.19 -6.96
C ALA A 243 21.06 -2.29 -8.09
N VAL A 244 19.76 -2.32 -7.75
CA VAL A 244 18.68 -2.34 -8.75
C VAL A 244 18.70 -1.08 -9.61
N ARG A 245 18.94 0.10 -9.02
CA ARG A 245 19.07 1.35 -9.77
C ARG A 245 20.26 1.33 -10.73
N GLU A 246 21.42 0.91 -10.26
CA GLU A 246 22.62 0.86 -11.09
C GLU A 246 22.41 -0.03 -12.32
N LEU A 247 21.83 -1.22 -12.10
CA LEU A 247 21.55 -2.17 -13.18
C LEU A 247 20.51 -1.63 -14.17
N THR A 248 19.43 -1.05 -13.67
CA THR A 248 18.38 -0.50 -14.55
C THR A 248 18.92 0.64 -15.40
N THR A 249 19.75 1.52 -14.83
CA THR A 249 20.44 2.59 -15.58
C THR A 249 21.39 2.02 -16.62
N ARG A 250 22.26 1.07 -16.23
CA ARG A 250 23.26 0.45 -17.12
C ARG A 250 22.63 -0.22 -18.34
N HIS A 251 21.45 -0.83 -18.17
CA HIS A 251 20.80 -1.63 -19.20
C HIS A 251 19.64 -0.92 -19.92
N GLY A 252 19.40 0.36 -19.64
CA GLY A 252 18.29 1.11 -20.24
C GLY A 252 16.92 0.49 -19.90
N ILE A 253 16.76 0.04 -18.66
CA ILE A 253 15.51 -0.48 -18.11
C ILE A 253 14.89 0.64 -17.27
N VAL A 254 13.60 0.91 -17.43
CA VAL A 254 12.89 1.92 -16.64
C VAL A 254 12.68 1.41 -15.21
N LEU A 255 13.25 2.07 -14.22
CA LEU A 255 12.94 1.79 -12.81
C LEU A 255 11.65 2.51 -12.43
N ILE A 256 10.64 1.75 -12.00
CA ILE A 256 9.37 2.27 -11.52
C ILE A 256 9.28 2.02 -10.02
N PHE A 257 9.17 3.09 -9.23
CA PHE A 257 8.74 2.96 -7.85
C PHE A 257 7.22 2.96 -7.77
N ASP A 258 6.68 1.94 -7.11
CA ASP A 258 5.31 1.96 -6.65
C ASP A 258 5.28 2.59 -5.25
N GLU A 259 4.97 3.88 -5.22
CA GLU A 259 4.87 4.68 -4.01
C GLU A 259 3.41 4.97 -3.64
N VAL A 260 2.48 4.10 -4.08
CA VAL A 260 1.06 4.27 -3.79
C VAL A 260 0.82 4.35 -2.29
N VAL A 261 1.59 3.62 -1.47
CA VAL A 261 1.51 3.67 0.00
C VAL A 261 2.61 4.55 0.62
N THR A 262 3.82 4.54 0.05
CA THR A 262 5.01 5.18 0.65
C THR A 262 5.14 6.68 0.34
N GLY A 263 4.48 7.16 -0.71
CA GLY A 263 4.50 8.57 -1.10
C GLY A 263 3.85 9.46 -0.05
N LEU A 264 4.51 10.59 0.27
CA LEU A 264 4.14 11.50 1.37
C LEU A 264 4.07 10.81 2.75
N ARG A 265 4.80 9.70 2.92
CA ARG A 265 4.81 8.92 4.16
C ARG A 265 6.21 8.56 4.62
N LEU A 266 7.07 8.07 3.71
CA LEU A 266 8.48 7.82 4.02
C LEU A 266 9.33 9.11 4.07
N GLY A 267 8.76 10.20 3.58
CA GLY A 267 9.42 11.48 3.34
C GLY A 267 8.54 12.36 2.45
N VAL A 268 8.67 13.68 2.56
CA VAL A 268 7.93 14.62 1.71
C VAL A 268 8.37 14.53 0.26
N GLY A 269 9.66 14.26 0.04
CA GLY A 269 10.25 13.95 -1.27
C GLY A 269 10.15 12.48 -1.66
N GLY A 270 9.31 11.69 -0.98
CA GLY A 270 9.06 10.29 -1.31
C GLY A 270 10.22 9.37 -0.94
N ALA A 271 10.14 8.14 -1.43
CA ALA A 271 11.11 7.08 -1.16
C ALA A 271 12.56 7.44 -1.51
N PRO A 272 12.89 8.32 -2.48
CA PRO A 272 14.29 8.71 -2.69
C PRO A 272 14.97 9.33 -1.47
N GLU A 273 14.24 10.07 -0.61
CA GLU A 273 14.80 10.62 0.64
C GLU A 273 15.25 9.51 1.59
N TYR A 274 14.51 8.40 1.61
CA TYR A 274 14.87 7.23 2.39
C TYR A 274 15.85 6.31 1.65
N LEU A 275 15.62 5.89 0.42
CA LEU A 275 16.47 4.89 -0.24
C LEU A 275 17.77 5.48 -0.80
N GLY A 276 17.87 6.80 -0.96
CA GLY A 276 18.99 7.45 -1.65
C GLY A 276 19.04 7.14 -3.15
N VAL A 277 17.91 6.72 -3.73
CA VAL A 277 17.78 6.24 -5.10
C VAL A 277 16.59 6.91 -5.77
N THR A 278 16.81 7.51 -6.93
CA THR A 278 15.75 8.13 -7.73
C THR A 278 15.27 7.19 -8.83
N PRO A 279 13.95 6.90 -8.92
CA PRO A 279 13.41 6.09 -10.00
C PRO A 279 13.28 6.89 -11.30
N ASP A 280 13.04 6.20 -12.41
CA ASP A 280 12.71 6.85 -13.68
C ASP A 280 11.24 7.32 -13.72
N LEU A 281 10.34 6.51 -13.15
CA LEU A 281 8.93 6.81 -12.92
C LEU A 281 8.53 6.45 -11.48
N SER A 282 7.56 7.16 -10.93
CA SER A 282 6.92 6.82 -9.66
C SER A 282 5.40 6.89 -9.77
N CYS A 283 4.74 6.01 -9.02
CA CYS A 283 3.28 5.96 -8.91
C CYS A 283 2.88 6.35 -7.49
N LEU A 284 2.03 7.35 -7.36
CA LEU A 284 1.52 7.86 -6.10
C LEU A 284 0.03 7.53 -5.97
N GLY A 285 -0.47 7.44 -4.75
CA GLY A 285 -1.88 7.22 -4.45
C GLY A 285 -2.17 7.51 -3.00
N LYS A 286 -3.24 6.90 -2.47
CA LYS A 286 -3.58 6.89 -1.04
C LYS A 286 -3.54 8.30 -0.43
N ALA A 287 -2.47 8.62 0.30
CA ALA A 287 -2.29 9.87 1.04
C ALA A 287 -2.55 11.12 0.17
N ILE A 288 -2.12 11.11 -1.10
CA ILE A 288 -2.27 12.28 -1.98
C ILE A 288 -3.73 12.66 -2.24
N GLY A 289 -4.68 11.75 -2.03
CA GLY A 289 -6.10 11.95 -2.28
C GLY A 289 -6.90 12.41 -1.06
N GLY A 290 -6.31 12.45 0.13
CA GLY A 290 -7.01 12.85 1.35
C GLY A 290 -8.26 12.03 1.64
N GLY A 291 -8.23 10.72 1.34
CA GLY A 291 -9.38 9.82 1.47
C GLY A 291 -10.33 9.77 0.27
N LEU A 292 -10.10 10.57 -0.78
CA LEU A 292 -10.83 10.49 -2.06
C LEU A 292 -10.03 9.72 -3.14
N PRO A 293 -10.69 9.17 -4.18
CA PRO A 293 -10.03 8.51 -5.29
C PRO A 293 -9.09 9.44 -6.05
N LEU A 294 -7.79 9.29 -5.81
CA LEU A 294 -6.74 10.01 -6.53
C LEU A 294 -5.45 9.19 -6.51
N SER A 295 -4.79 9.21 -7.65
CA SER A 295 -3.44 8.68 -7.84
C SER A 295 -2.73 9.55 -8.88
N ALA A 296 -1.41 9.40 -8.96
CA ALA A 296 -0.62 10.04 -9.98
C ALA A 296 0.43 9.06 -10.47
N MET A 297 0.83 9.23 -11.72
CA MET A 297 2.01 8.59 -12.28
C MET A 297 2.86 9.70 -12.86
N GLY A 298 4.17 9.71 -12.61
CA GLY A 298 5.07 10.73 -13.14
C GLY A 298 6.53 10.32 -13.05
N GLY A 299 7.42 11.19 -13.52
CA GLY A 299 8.86 10.95 -13.50
C GLY A 299 9.57 11.77 -14.56
N ARG A 300 10.63 11.19 -15.13
CA ARG A 300 11.44 11.84 -16.17
C ARG A 300 10.60 12.35 -17.34
N ALA A 301 10.86 13.58 -17.75
CA ALA A 301 10.11 14.24 -18.82
C ALA A 301 10.32 13.55 -20.17
N ASP A 302 11.51 13.02 -20.45
CA ASP A 302 11.79 12.36 -21.72
C ASP A 302 10.92 11.11 -21.95
N ILE A 303 10.70 10.31 -20.90
CA ILE A 303 9.77 9.16 -20.95
C ILE A 303 8.34 9.65 -21.14
N MET A 304 7.91 10.60 -20.31
CA MET A 304 6.52 11.08 -20.29
C MET A 304 6.11 11.75 -21.59
N GLU A 305 6.95 12.64 -22.13
CA GLU A 305 6.68 13.35 -23.38
C GLU A 305 6.74 12.40 -24.59
N ALA A 306 7.60 11.38 -24.56
CA ALA A 306 7.68 10.38 -25.63
C ALA A 306 6.41 9.54 -25.78
N VAL A 307 5.67 9.30 -24.70
CA VAL A 307 4.48 8.41 -24.72
C VAL A 307 3.14 9.12 -24.60
N LEU A 308 3.12 10.32 -24.00
CA LEU A 308 1.89 11.07 -23.69
C LEU A 308 1.93 12.53 -24.18
N GLY A 309 3.11 13.01 -24.56
CA GLY A 309 3.34 14.39 -25.01
C GLY A 309 3.17 14.60 -26.51
N PRO A 310 3.49 15.80 -27.00
CA PRO A 310 3.37 16.15 -28.43
C PRO A 310 4.23 15.27 -29.34
N SER A 311 5.39 14.81 -28.85
CA SER A 311 6.30 13.90 -29.57
C SER A 311 5.74 12.49 -29.77
N ALA A 312 4.70 12.09 -29.03
CA ALA A 312 4.16 10.75 -29.09
C ALA A 312 3.41 10.49 -30.41
N GLN A 313 3.84 9.47 -31.17
CA GLN A 313 3.25 9.15 -32.47
C GLN A 313 2.10 8.14 -32.37
N ALA A 314 0.98 8.42 -33.04
CA ALA A 314 -0.14 7.48 -33.12
C ALA A 314 0.30 6.20 -33.88
N GLY A 315 0.03 5.03 -33.31
CA GLY A 315 0.55 3.74 -33.84
C GLY A 315 2.02 3.47 -33.53
N GLY A 316 2.72 4.39 -32.85
CA GLY A 316 4.08 4.24 -32.34
C GLY A 316 4.09 4.21 -30.80
N THR A 317 4.81 5.15 -30.18
CA THR A 317 5.02 5.23 -28.73
C THR A 317 3.81 5.77 -27.95
N ARG A 318 2.80 6.31 -28.63
CA ARG A 318 1.65 6.94 -27.96
C ARG A 318 0.82 5.91 -27.20
N ILE A 319 0.66 6.12 -25.90
CA ILE A 319 -0.25 5.32 -25.07
C ILE A 319 -1.58 6.05 -24.87
N PHE A 320 -2.67 5.28 -24.76
CA PHE A 320 -3.97 5.81 -24.36
C PHE A 320 -4.07 5.87 -22.84
N HIS A 321 -4.39 7.04 -22.31
CA HIS A 321 -4.64 7.26 -20.89
C HIS A 321 -5.79 8.28 -20.73
N SER A 322 -6.91 7.80 -20.20
CA SER A 322 -8.14 8.56 -20.00
C SER A 322 -8.98 7.91 -18.90
N GLY A 323 -9.84 8.71 -18.27
CA GLY A 323 -10.83 8.24 -17.30
C GLY A 323 -11.77 9.39 -16.93
N THR A 324 -13.05 9.08 -16.71
CA THR A 324 -14.10 10.08 -16.45
C THR A 324 -13.81 10.93 -15.21
N PHE A 325 -13.22 10.33 -14.17
CA PHE A 325 -12.92 10.98 -12.90
C PHE A 325 -11.44 11.38 -12.76
N THR A 326 -10.64 11.10 -13.79
CA THR A 326 -9.19 11.35 -13.76
C THR A 326 -8.92 12.85 -13.60
N GLY A 327 -8.22 13.23 -12.53
CA GLY A 327 -7.96 14.64 -12.23
C GLY A 327 -9.20 15.43 -11.82
N ASN A 328 -10.23 14.78 -11.24
CA ASN A 328 -11.44 15.48 -10.82
C ASN A 328 -11.13 16.58 -9.77
N PRO A 329 -11.73 17.78 -9.88
CA PRO A 329 -11.46 18.89 -8.97
C PRO A 329 -11.71 18.58 -7.50
N LEU A 330 -12.70 17.72 -7.19
CA LEU A 330 -13.05 17.35 -5.82
C LEU A 330 -11.90 16.65 -5.10
N SER A 331 -11.30 15.64 -5.74
CA SER A 331 -10.19 14.87 -5.16
C SER A 331 -8.91 15.68 -5.12
N LEU A 332 -8.68 16.54 -6.13
CA LEU A 332 -7.54 17.46 -6.13
C LEU A 332 -7.64 18.52 -5.03
N ALA A 333 -8.84 19.02 -4.71
CA ALA A 333 -9.04 19.94 -3.59
C ALA A 333 -8.74 19.27 -2.24
N ALA A 334 -9.16 18.01 -2.06
CA ALA A 334 -8.82 17.23 -0.87
C ALA A 334 -7.29 17.02 -0.77
N GLY A 335 -6.64 16.65 -1.89
CA GLY A 335 -5.19 16.50 -1.96
C GLY A 335 -4.43 17.80 -1.65
N MET A 336 -4.88 18.94 -2.19
CA MET A 336 -4.29 20.25 -1.86
C MET A 336 -4.34 20.52 -0.36
N ALA A 337 -5.46 20.25 0.30
CA ALA A 337 -5.58 20.42 1.76
C ALA A 337 -4.65 19.47 2.53
N VAL A 338 -4.43 18.24 2.04
CA VAL A 338 -3.44 17.34 2.64
C VAL A 338 -2.04 17.94 2.57
N LEU A 339 -1.65 18.44 1.40
CA LEU A 339 -0.34 19.05 1.22
C LEU A 339 -0.18 20.34 2.04
N ASP A 340 -1.25 21.15 2.19
CA ASP A 340 -1.22 22.36 3.03
C ASP A 340 -0.93 22.03 4.50
N VAL A 341 -1.56 20.97 5.04
CA VAL A 341 -1.31 20.50 6.40
C VAL A 341 0.09 19.91 6.52
N LEU A 342 0.53 19.11 5.55
CA LEU A 342 1.84 18.48 5.53
C LEU A 342 3.00 19.49 5.53
N GLU A 343 2.84 20.63 4.86
CA GLU A 343 3.85 21.70 4.83
C GLU A 343 3.83 22.60 6.07
N ARG A 344 2.70 22.66 6.79
CA ARG A 344 2.52 23.56 7.93
C ARG A 344 2.76 22.87 9.27
N GLU A 345 2.37 21.61 9.38
CA GLU A 345 2.38 20.83 10.61
C GLU A 345 3.45 19.72 10.55
N PRO A 346 3.98 19.25 11.70
CA PRO A 346 5.00 18.20 11.76
C PRO A 346 4.39 16.80 11.56
N VAL A 347 3.68 16.60 10.44
CA VAL A 347 2.89 15.39 10.19
C VAL A 347 3.78 14.15 10.12
N LEU A 348 4.88 14.23 9.35
CA LEU A 348 5.77 13.07 9.16
C LEU A 348 6.55 12.76 10.43
N GLU A 349 7.05 13.78 11.12
CA GLU A 349 7.74 13.63 12.39
C GLU A 349 6.85 12.95 13.43
N HIS A 350 5.58 13.35 13.49
CA HIS A 350 4.61 12.75 14.41
C HIS A 350 4.34 11.29 14.10
N ILE A 351 4.01 10.94 12.84
CA ILE A 351 3.69 9.55 12.49
C ILE A 351 4.92 8.64 12.55
N ASP A 352 6.13 9.16 12.32
CA ASP A 352 7.37 8.39 12.44
C ASP A 352 7.75 8.16 13.90
N HIS A 353 7.57 9.17 14.77
CA HIS A 353 7.72 9.03 16.21
C HIS A 353 6.77 7.96 16.77
N LEU A 354 5.48 8.08 16.45
CA LEU A 354 4.47 7.11 16.88
C LEU A 354 4.71 5.72 16.30
N GLY A 355 5.11 5.62 15.03
CA GLY A 355 5.41 4.35 14.38
C GLY A 355 6.62 3.64 15.00
N ALA A 356 7.69 4.38 15.30
CA ALA A 356 8.86 3.84 15.99
C ALA A 356 8.52 3.35 17.41
N ARG A 357 7.74 4.16 18.16
CA ARG A 357 7.24 3.76 19.48
C ARG A 357 6.38 2.50 19.39
N LEU A 358 5.45 2.44 18.44
CA LEU A 358 4.59 1.27 18.23
C LEU A 358 5.41 0.01 17.97
N ILE A 359 6.32 0.05 17.00
CA ILE A 359 7.14 -1.11 16.66
C ILE A 359 7.94 -1.59 17.89
N SER A 360 8.55 -0.66 18.64
CA SER A 360 9.30 -0.98 19.86
C SER A 360 8.41 -1.61 20.93
N SER A 361 7.29 -0.97 21.27
CA SER A 361 6.39 -1.43 22.33
C SER A 361 5.76 -2.80 22.01
N LEU A 362 5.38 -3.05 20.75
CA LEU A 362 4.86 -4.37 20.37
C LEU A 362 5.96 -5.43 20.36
N GLN A 363 7.18 -5.09 19.91
CA GLN A 363 8.31 -6.02 19.95
C GLN A 363 8.66 -6.41 21.40
N GLU A 364 8.59 -5.49 22.36
CA GLU A 364 8.82 -5.81 23.79
C GLU A 364 7.82 -6.84 24.33
N VAL A 365 6.53 -6.73 23.95
CA VAL A 365 5.50 -7.71 24.32
C VAL A 365 5.84 -9.09 23.72
N LEU A 366 6.23 -9.13 22.45
CA LEU A 366 6.61 -10.35 21.74
C LEU A 366 7.86 -11.01 22.35
N ASP A 367 8.89 -10.21 22.65
CA ASP A 367 10.15 -10.66 23.24
C ASP A 367 9.95 -11.25 24.64
N SER A 368 9.11 -10.62 25.46
CA SER A 368 8.78 -11.11 26.81
C SER A 368 8.16 -12.52 26.81
N ARG A 369 7.61 -12.94 25.66
CA ARG A 369 6.97 -14.23 25.44
C ARG A 369 7.78 -15.15 24.53
N GLY A 370 8.89 -14.66 23.97
CA GLY A 370 9.76 -15.40 23.04
C GLY A 370 9.06 -15.80 21.74
N VAL A 371 8.12 -14.99 21.24
CA VAL A 371 7.32 -15.31 20.04
C VAL A 371 7.15 -14.13 19.10
N GLY A 372 7.42 -14.36 17.82
CA GLY A 372 7.11 -13.41 16.75
C GLY A 372 8.01 -12.18 16.69
N HIS A 373 7.79 -11.38 15.63
CA HIS A 373 8.61 -10.24 15.24
C HIS A 373 7.74 -9.15 14.61
N MET A 374 8.13 -7.91 14.82
CA MET A 374 7.62 -6.75 14.09
C MET A 374 8.51 -6.44 12.88
N THR A 375 7.90 -6.07 11.77
CA THR A 375 8.58 -5.38 10.67
C THR A 375 7.89 -4.07 10.38
N GLY A 376 8.60 -3.13 9.78
CA GLY A 376 8.04 -1.85 9.42
C GLY A 376 9.08 -0.75 9.36
N PHE A 377 8.65 0.43 8.95
CA PHE A 377 9.46 1.64 9.00
C PHE A 377 8.55 2.87 8.93
N GLY A 378 8.95 3.93 9.65
CA GLY A 378 8.13 5.11 9.86
C GLY A 378 6.78 4.71 10.41
N SER A 379 5.72 5.19 9.78
CA SER A 379 4.34 4.89 10.18
C SER A 379 3.80 3.53 9.71
N ILE A 380 4.56 2.65 9.06
CA ILE A 380 4.09 1.37 8.49
C ILE A 380 4.59 0.21 9.36
N PHE A 381 3.73 -0.75 9.69
CA PHE A 381 4.13 -1.89 10.52
C PHE A 381 3.33 -3.18 10.23
N GLN A 382 3.90 -4.33 10.59
CA GLN A 382 3.25 -5.64 10.52
C GLN A 382 3.78 -6.57 11.62
N LEU A 383 2.88 -7.41 12.15
CA LEU A 383 3.19 -8.49 13.10
C LEU A 383 3.38 -9.82 12.37
N HIS A 384 4.44 -10.56 12.73
CA HIS A 384 4.77 -11.87 12.16
C HIS A 384 5.05 -12.89 13.25
N PHE A 385 4.36 -14.03 13.23
CA PHE A 385 4.71 -15.18 14.07
C PHE A 385 5.69 -16.11 13.33
N THR A 386 6.92 -15.63 13.16
CA THR A 386 8.05 -16.34 12.54
C THR A 386 9.16 -16.63 13.55
N GLU A 387 10.07 -17.56 13.24
CA GLU A 387 11.25 -17.83 14.09
C GLU A 387 12.25 -16.67 14.07
N THR A 388 12.45 -16.04 12.90
CA THR A 388 13.35 -14.90 12.70
C THR A 388 12.59 -13.72 12.07
N PRO A 389 13.06 -12.47 12.23
CA PRO A 389 12.49 -11.32 11.55
C PRO A 389 12.50 -11.54 10.02
N PRO A 390 11.35 -11.47 9.34
CA PRO A 390 11.29 -11.74 7.91
C PRO A 390 11.86 -10.55 7.11
N SER A 391 12.61 -10.88 6.07
CA SER A 391 13.28 -9.93 5.17
C SER A 391 12.79 -10.02 3.72
N ASN A 392 11.90 -10.97 3.42
CA ASN A 392 11.31 -11.21 2.11
C ASN A 392 10.00 -12.03 2.22
N ARG A 393 9.30 -12.13 1.09
CA ARG A 393 8.00 -12.83 0.98
C ARG A 393 8.01 -14.27 1.49
N ARG A 394 9.07 -15.04 1.24
CA ARG A 394 9.12 -16.47 1.60
C ARG A 394 9.26 -16.63 3.11
N GLU A 395 10.01 -15.75 3.76
CA GLU A 395 10.11 -15.71 5.23
C GLU A 395 8.80 -15.27 5.87
N VAL A 396 8.09 -14.29 5.29
CA VAL A 396 6.72 -13.94 5.72
C VAL A 396 5.78 -15.14 5.61
N LEU A 397 5.87 -15.94 4.54
CA LEU A 397 5.04 -17.14 4.35
C LEU A 397 5.34 -18.27 5.33
N ALA A 398 6.53 -18.28 5.93
CA ALA A 398 6.93 -19.27 6.93
C ALA A 398 6.30 -19.03 8.30
N GLY A 399 5.69 -17.86 8.53
CA GLY A 399 4.98 -17.57 9.78
C GLY A 399 3.67 -18.34 9.93
N ASP A 400 3.10 -18.33 11.14
CA ASP A 400 1.81 -18.96 11.44
C ASP A 400 0.63 -18.03 11.08
N PRO A 401 -0.06 -18.25 9.95
CA PRO A 401 -1.14 -17.36 9.53
C PRO A 401 -2.39 -17.53 10.40
N VAL A 402 -2.57 -18.67 11.07
CA VAL A 402 -3.73 -18.92 11.93
C VAL A 402 -3.56 -18.16 13.24
N LEU A 403 -2.35 -18.18 13.80
CA LEU A 403 -2.02 -17.38 14.98
C LEU A 403 -2.06 -15.89 14.69
N THR A 404 -1.48 -15.42 13.59
CA THR A 404 -1.59 -14.02 13.19
C THR A 404 -3.06 -13.61 13.07
N ALA A 405 -3.89 -14.42 12.40
CA ALA A 405 -5.30 -14.10 12.23
C ALA A 405 -6.07 -14.03 13.55
N ALA A 406 -5.85 -15.00 14.45
CA ALA A 406 -6.52 -15.03 15.74
C ALA A 406 -6.07 -13.88 16.66
N VAL A 407 -4.78 -13.52 16.68
CA VAL A 407 -4.29 -12.40 17.48
C VAL A 407 -4.86 -11.07 16.98
N LEU A 408 -4.81 -10.82 15.67
CA LEU A 408 -5.36 -9.60 15.07
C LEU A 408 -6.88 -9.49 15.27
N LEU A 409 -7.62 -10.59 15.18
CA LEU A 409 -9.05 -10.60 15.56
C LEU A 409 -9.25 -10.30 17.05
N GLY A 410 -8.33 -10.75 17.90
CA GLY A 410 -8.30 -10.43 19.34
C GLY A 410 -8.14 -8.94 19.58
N LEU A 411 -7.25 -8.27 18.84
CA LEU A 411 -7.11 -6.81 18.91
C LEU A 411 -8.45 -6.13 18.57
N CYS A 412 -9.12 -6.57 17.50
CA CYS A 412 -10.46 -6.07 17.13
C CYS A 412 -11.49 -6.29 18.24
N ALA A 413 -11.50 -7.46 18.88
CA ALA A 413 -12.40 -7.75 20.00
C ALA A 413 -12.18 -6.82 21.22
N HIS A 414 -11.03 -6.15 21.30
CA HIS A 414 -10.64 -5.26 22.39
C HIS A 414 -10.58 -3.76 22.01
N GLY A 415 -11.18 -3.38 20.87
CA GLY A 415 -11.29 -1.97 20.46
C GLY A 415 -10.10 -1.43 19.67
N VAL A 416 -9.31 -2.31 19.06
CA VAL A 416 -8.23 -1.94 18.13
C VAL A 416 -8.56 -2.51 16.77
N LEU A 417 -8.90 -1.67 15.80
CA LEU A 417 -9.21 -2.12 14.44
C LEU A 417 -7.92 -2.36 13.66
N TRP A 418 -7.41 -3.58 13.75
CA TRP A 418 -6.33 -4.10 12.91
C TRP A 418 -6.63 -5.55 12.49
N PRO A 419 -7.56 -5.77 11.56
CA PRO A 419 -7.96 -7.12 11.14
C PRO A 419 -6.89 -7.79 10.26
N PRO A 420 -6.96 -9.13 10.12
CA PRO A 420 -5.93 -9.94 9.45
C PRO A 420 -6.00 -9.90 7.92
N VAL A 421 -6.00 -8.70 7.36
CA VAL A 421 -6.15 -8.44 5.92
C VAL A 421 -5.00 -7.62 5.36
N HIS A 422 -4.43 -6.71 6.15
CA HIS A 422 -3.40 -5.78 5.72
C HIS A 422 -2.44 -5.41 6.86
N PRO A 423 -1.20 -4.99 6.52
CA PRO A 423 -0.34 -4.31 7.47
C PRO A 423 -1.02 -3.08 8.06
N GLY A 424 -0.59 -2.73 9.28
CA GLY A 424 -1.05 -1.54 9.97
C GLY A 424 -0.31 -0.29 9.51
N VAL A 425 -0.97 0.86 9.65
CA VAL A 425 -0.39 2.18 9.43
C VAL A 425 -0.83 3.16 10.52
N VAL A 426 0.09 4.02 10.93
CA VAL A 426 -0.20 5.17 11.79
C VAL A 426 -0.63 6.37 10.94
N SER A 427 -1.55 7.18 11.45
CA SER A 427 -1.99 8.45 10.89
C SER A 427 -1.67 9.60 11.84
N TYR A 428 -1.71 10.83 11.33
CA TYR A 428 -1.56 12.04 12.13
C TYR A 428 -2.63 12.17 13.23
N GLY A 429 -3.78 11.50 13.04
CA GLY A 429 -4.87 11.52 14.01
C GLY A 429 -4.68 10.60 15.21
N HIS A 430 -3.64 9.76 15.23
CA HIS A 430 -3.31 8.93 16.39
C HIS A 430 -2.50 9.71 17.42
N THR A 431 -2.52 9.22 18.66
CA THR A 431 -1.84 9.75 19.83
C THR A 431 -0.91 8.70 20.45
N GLU A 432 -0.06 9.10 21.39
CA GLU A 432 0.75 8.15 22.16
C GLU A 432 -0.12 7.20 22.99
N GLU A 433 -1.27 7.66 23.49
CA GLU A 433 -2.23 6.83 24.22
C GLU A 433 -2.78 5.70 23.35
N ASP A 434 -3.02 5.95 22.06
CA ASP A 434 -3.46 4.90 21.12
C ASP A 434 -2.40 3.81 20.95
N ILE A 435 -1.12 4.20 20.94
CA ILE A 435 0.01 3.28 20.81
C ILE A 435 0.14 2.43 22.08
N ASP A 436 0.05 3.06 23.24
CA ASP A 436 0.16 2.40 24.54
C ASP A 436 -1.01 1.42 24.72
N ARG A 437 -2.23 1.85 24.36
CA ARG A 437 -3.43 1.01 24.35
C ARG A 437 -3.26 -0.21 23.45
N LEU A 438 -2.67 -0.05 22.26
CA LEU A 438 -2.42 -1.18 21.35
C LEU A 438 -1.46 -2.20 21.99
N ALA A 439 -0.39 -1.76 22.64
CA ALA A 439 0.57 -2.64 23.31
C ALA A 439 -0.07 -3.40 24.49
N GLU A 440 -0.86 -2.71 25.33
CA GLU A 440 -1.61 -3.33 26.42
C GLU A 440 -2.62 -4.38 25.93
N VAL A 441 -3.33 -4.08 24.83
CA VAL A 441 -4.27 -5.00 24.22
C VAL A 441 -3.55 -6.20 23.61
N LEU A 442 -2.42 -5.99 22.94
CA LEU A 442 -1.60 -7.09 22.43
C LEU A 442 -1.16 -8.02 23.57
N ASP A 443 -0.64 -7.47 24.68
CA ASP A 443 -0.24 -8.29 25.82
C ASP A 443 -1.42 -9.07 26.43
N THR A 444 -2.57 -8.41 26.56
CA THR A 444 -3.82 -9.06 27.01
C THR A 444 -4.21 -10.23 26.12
N VAL A 445 -4.22 -10.03 24.80
CA VAL A 445 -4.59 -11.04 23.81
C VAL A 445 -3.58 -12.19 23.81
N MET A 446 -2.28 -11.88 23.83
CA MET A 446 -1.22 -12.88 23.90
C MET A 446 -1.23 -13.67 25.22
N GLY A 447 -1.70 -13.07 26.32
CA GLY A 447 -1.95 -13.76 27.58
C GLY A 447 -3.04 -14.84 27.51
N MET A 448 -3.88 -14.82 26.47
CA MET A 448 -4.92 -15.83 26.26
C MET A 448 -4.45 -17.03 25.43
N VAL A 449 -3.23 -17.00 24.88
CA VAL A 449 -2.65 -18.04 24.02
C VAL A 449 -2.16 -19.27 24.83
N SER A 450 -2.45 -19.31 26.14
CA SER A 450 -2.03 -20.35 27.10
C SER A 450 -2.45 -21.77 26.75
#